data_AF-A0A838I2I3-F1
#
_entry.id   AF-A0A838I2I3-F1
#
_cell.length_a   1.000
_cell.length_b   1.000
_cell.length_c   1.000
_cell.angle_alpha   90.00
_cell.angle_beta   90.00
_cell.angle_gamma   90.00
#
_symmetry.space_group_name_H-M   'P 1'
#
loop_
_entity.id
_entity.type
_entity.pdbx_description
1 polymer ?
#
loop_
_entity_poly.entity_id
_entity_poly.type
_entity_poly.pdbx_seq_one_letter_code
_entity_poly.pdbx_strand_id
1 'polypeptide(L)'
;MRKIKLTGREATLVRAIGFTEAKLGSELLDYTRMDPEDMTDTLNGLMSVGFLESVPFVEQVGMAEMPVTAFEMNPAYVHELKGALLRY
;
A
#
# COMPACT_ATOMS: atom_id res chain seq x y z
N MET A 1 -10.02 -19.66 -6.32
CA MET A 1 -9.66 -18.31 -5.81
C MET A 1 -8.31 -17.92 -6.38
N ARG A 2 -8.18 -16.72 -6.98
CA ARG A 2 -6.91 -16.25 -7.56
C ARG A 2 -5.93 -15.98 -6.41
N LYS A 3 -4.73 -16.58 -6.46
CA LYS A 3 -3.69 -16.30 -5.46
C LYS A 3 -3.06 -14.94 -5.80
N ILE A 4 -3.26 -13.94 -4.95
CA ILE A 4 -2.46 -12.70 -5.02
C ILE A 4 -0.99 -13.08 -4.85
N LYS A 5 -0.13 -12.48 -5.67
CA LYS A 5 1.33 -12.56 -5.59
C LYS A 5 1.82 -11.13 -5.46
N LEU A 6 2.49 -10.84 -4.35
CA LEU A 6 3.08 -9.54 -4.10
C LEU A 6 4.55 -9.55 -4.53
N THR A 7 5.15 -8.40 -4.75
CA THR A 7 6.62 -8.26 -4.70
C THR A 7 7.07 -8.10 -3.25
N GLY A 8 8.38 -8.16 -2.99
CA GLY A 8 8.91 -7.88 -1.65
C GLY A 8 8.54 -6.46 -1.18
N ARG A 9 8.61 -5.47 -2.07
CA ARG A 9 8.25 -4.07 -1.81
C ARG A 9 6.76 -3.91 -1.50
N GLU A 10 5.90 -4.51 -2.32
CA GLU A 10 4.45 -4.53 -2.08
C GLU A 10 4.10 -5.21 -0.76
N ALA A 11 4.71 -6.36 -0.45
CA ALA A 11 4.47 -7.06 0.81
C ALA A 11 4.89 -6.23 2.02
N THR A 12 6.01 -5.50 1.93
CA THR A 12 6.47 -4.56 2.96
C THR A 12 5.44 -3.45 3.19
N LEU A 13 4.93 -2.83 2.12
CA LEU A 13 3.93 -1.77 2.24
C LEU A 13 2.59 -2.28 2.77
N VAL A 14 2.10 -3.43 2.29
CA VAL A 14 0.86 -4.04 2.79
C VAL A 14 0.98 -4.38 4.29
N ARG A 15 2.16 -4.84 4.75
CA ARG A 15 2.43 -5.04 6.19
C ARG A 15 2.49 -3.73 6.96
N ALA A 16 3.12 -2.70 6.39
CA ALA A 16 3.28 -1.39 7.02
C ALA A 16 1.93 -0.71 7.24
N ILE A 17 1.09 -0.68 6.22
CA ILE A 17 -0.26 -0.08 6.25
C ILE A 17 -1.15 -0.87 7.22
N GLY A 18 -1.10 -2.20 7.15
CA GLY A 18 -1.95 -3.05 8.00
C GLY A 18 -3.41 -3.05 7.54
N PHE A 19 -4.33 -3.50 8.39
CA PHE A 19 -5.73 -3.76 8.00
C PHE A 19 -6.74 -3.11 8.96
N THR A 20 -6.32 -2.12 9.75
CA THR A 20 -7.13 -1.53 10.82
C THR A 20 -7.39 -0.05 10.63
N GLU A 21 -6.38 0.72 10.25
CA GLU A 21 -6.45 2.18 10.14
C GLU A 21 -5.61 2.66 8.96
N ALA A 22 -5.98 3.81 8.40
CA ALA A 22 -5.19 4.47 7.37
C ALA A 22 -3.85 4.95 7.93
N LYS A 23 -2.82 4.96 7.09
CA LYS A 23 -1.48 5.47 7.42
C LYS A 23 -1.05 6.58 6.48
N LEU A 24 -0.42 7.62 7.00
CA LEU A 24 0.17 8.67 6.18
C LEU A 24 1.39 8.15 5.43
N GLY A 25 1.60 8.62 4.20
CA GLY A 25 2.78 8.28 3.41
C GLY A 25 4.10 8.59 4.13
N SER A 26 4.16 9.66 4.93
CA SER A 26 5.35 9.96 5.75
C SER A 26 5.64 8.88 6.79
N GLU A 27 4.61 8.33 7.43
CA GLU A 27 4.76 7.23 8.39
C GLU A 27 5.24 5.95 7.69
N LEU A 28 4.75 5.72 6.47
CA LEU A 28 5.18 4.58 5.64
C LEU A 28 6.64 4.74 5.19
N LEU A 29 7.09 5.94 4.83
CA LEU A 29 8.49 6.20 4.51
C LEU A 29 9.40 5.89 5.70
N ASP A 30 9.03 6.39 6.89
CA ASP A 30 9.82 6.18 8.11
C ASP A 30 9.90 4.70 8.49
N TYR A 31 8.81 3.96 8.30
CA TYR A 31 8.73 2.54 8.61
C TYR A 31 9.48 1.67 7.58
N THR A 32 9.28 1.93 6.28
CA THR A 32 9.80 1.07 5.21
C THR A 32 11.22 1.42 4.79
N ARG A 33 11.67 2.67 5.02
CA ARG A 33 12.94 3.21 4.54
C ARG A 33 13.14 3.06 3.03
N MET A 34 12.04 2.97 2.28
CA MET A 34 12.06 2.94 0.83
C MET A 34 12.45 4.31 0.28
N ASP A 35 13.01 4.31 -0.93
CA ASP A 35 13.15 5.55 -1.69
C ASP A 35 11.75 6.16 -1.96
N PRO A 36 11.56 7.49 -1.81
CA PRO A 36 10.25 8.12 -2.00
C PRO A 36 9.63 7.90 -3.38
N GLU A 37 10.42 7.86 -4.44
CA GLU A 37 9.94 7.61 -5.81
C GLU A 37 9.47 6.16 -5.92
N ASP A 38 10.30 5.20 -5.50
CA ASP A 38 9.95 3.78 -5.48
C ASP A 38 8.69 3.50 -4.65
N MET A 39 8.54 4.17 -3.50
CA MET A 39 7.37 3.99 -2.65
C MET A 39 6.11 4.55 -3.31
N THR A 40 6.20 5.74 -3.91
CA THR A 40 5.09 6.35 -4.65
C THR A 40 4.63 5.45 -5.80
N ASP A 41 5.57 4.91 -6.58
CA ASP A 41 5.26 4.00 -7.67
C ASP A 41 4.62 2.70 -7.18
N THR A 42 5.13 2.14 -6.07
CA THR A 42 4.58 0.90 -5.51
C THR A 42 3.18 1.12 -4.94
N LEU A 43 2.92 2.25 -4.27
CA LEU A 43 1.59 2.61 -3.77
C LEU A 43 0.60 2.79 -4.92
N ASN A 44 0.97 3.54 -5.97
CA ASN A 44 0.14 3.71 -7.17
C ASN A 44 -0.11 2.37 -7.88
N GLY A 45 0.88 1.48 -7.92
CA GLY A 45 0.70 0.12 -8.43
C GLY A 45 -0.35 -0.67 -7.65
N LEU A 46 -0.29 -0.66 -6.32
CA LEU A 46 -1.28 -1.30 -5.43
C LEU A 46 -2.67 -0.67 -5.55
N MET A 47 -2.75 0.64 -5.74
CA MET A 47 -4.00 1.37 -5.97
C MET A 47 -4.62 1.01 -7.33
N SER A 48 -3.81 0.93 -8.39
CA SER A 48 -4.31 0.61 -9.74
C SER A 48 -5.01 -0.74 -9.86
N VAL A 49 -4.63 -1.70 -9.00
CA VAL A 49 -5.24 -3.04 -8.93
C VAL A 49 -6.31 -3.15 -7.84
N GLY A 50 -6.59 -2.07 -7.11
CA GLY A 50 -7.63 -1.99 -6.08
C GLY A 50 -7.27 -2.65 -4.75
N PHE A 51 -6.00 -2.95 -4.48
CA PHE A 51 -5.59 -3.51 -3.18
C PHE A 51 -5.52 -2.44 -2.09
N LEU A 52 -5.26 -1.20 -2.49
CA LEU A 52 -5.06 -0.04 -1.63
C LEU A 52 -5.91 1.12 -2.12
N GLU A 53 -6.36 1.98 -1.20
CA GLU A 53 -7.05 3.23 -1.51
C GLU A 53 -6.39 4.41 -0.76
N SER A 54 -6.43 5.58 -1.37
CA SER A 54 -6.02 6.85 -0.74
C SER A 54 -7.22 7.51 -0.06
N VAL A 55 -6.94 8.33 0.95
CA VAL A 55 -7.95 9.09 1.70
C VAL A 55 -7.54 10.57 1.75
N PRO A 56 -8.26 11.49 1.07
CA PRO A 56 -9.39 11.23 0.18
C PRO A 56 -8.98 10.46 -1.10
N PHE A 57 -9.94 9.77 -1.70
CA PHE A 57 -9.70 8.96 -2.90
C PHE A 57 -9.21 9.81 -4.07
N VAL A 58 -8.09 9.38 -4.65
CA VAL A 58 -7.55 9.84 -5.93
C VAL A 58 -7.07 8.64 -6.72
N GLU A 59 -7.15 8.70 -8.04
CA GLU A 59 -6.71 7.58 -8.91
C GLU A 59 -5.19 7.38 -8.88
N GLN A 60 -4.44 8.46 -8.67
CA GLN A 60 -2.99 8.45 -8.59
C GLN A 60 -2.51 9.53 -7.62
N VAL A 61 -1.48 9.21 -6.84
CA VAL A 61 -0.84 10.14 -5.92
C VAL A 61 0.48 10.63 -6.50
N GLY A 62 0.68 11.94 -6.54
CA GLY A 62 1.94 12.54 -6.95
C GLY A 62 3.01 12.44 -5.87
N MET A 63 4.30 12.41 -6.25
CA MET A 63 5.42 12.30 -5.31
C MET A 63 5.43 13.40 -4.23
N ALA A 64 5.03 14.62 -4.59
CA ALA A 64 4.95 15.75 -3.64
C ALA A 64 3.80 15.61 -2.62
N GLU A 65 2.72 14.92 -3.01
CA GLU A 65 1.51 14.76 -2.19
C GLU A 65 1.56 13.47 -1.36
N MET A 66 2.34 12.48 -1.81
CA MET A 66 2.46 11.17 -1.19
C MET A 66 2.72 11.24 0.33
N PRO A 67 3.67 12.07 0.85
CA PRO A 67 3.96 12.10 2.28
C PRO A 67 2.76 12.50 3.15
N VAL A 68 1.86 13.34 2.62
CA VAL A 68 0.69 13.85 3.35
C VAL A 68 -0.61 13.11 3.01
N THR A 69 -0.55 12.14 2.09
CA THR A 69 -1.70 11.32 1.71
C THR A 69 -1.86 10.16 2.68
N ALA A 70 -3.08 9.89 3.13
CA ALA A 70 -3.40 8.71 3.93
C ALA A 70 -3.76 7.54 3.01
N PHE A 71 -3.33 6.34 3.40
CA PHE A 71 -3.52 5.10 2.63
C PHE A 71 -4.12 4.01 3.51
N GLU A 72 -5.11 3.30 3.00
CA GLU A 72 -5.75 2.17 3.68
C GLU A 72 -5.98 0.99 2.75
N MET A 73 -5.95 -0.22 3.31
CA MET A 73 -6.17 -1.43 2.52
C MET A 73 -7.63 -1.59 2.15
N ASN A 74 -7.91 -1.94 0.90
CA ASN A 74 -9.27 -2.20 0.46
C ASN A 74 -9.86 -3.42 1.20
N PRO A 75 -10.99 -3.27 1.93
CA PRO A 75 -11.62 -4.34 2.69
C PRO A 75 -11.96 -5.59 1.87
N ALA A 76 -12.24 -5.42 0.57
CA ALA A 76 -12.61 -6.52 -0.34
C ALA A 76 -11.48 -7.54 -0.58
N TYR A 77 -10.22 -7.18 -0.29
CA TYR A 77 -9.06 -8.03 -0.56
C TYR A 77 -8.30 -8.47 0.70
N VAL A 78 -8.80 -8.14 1.90
CA VAL A 78 -8.10 -8.36 3.18
C VAL A 78 -7.70 -9.83 3.37
N HIS A 79 -8.59 -10.76 3.07
CA HIS A 79 -8.33 -12.19 3.26
C HIS A 79 -7.23 -12.69 2.31
N GLU A 80 -7.30 -12.30 1.04
CA GLU A 80 -6.35 -12.66 0.00
C GLU A 80 -4.98 -12.05 0.26
N LEU A 81 -4.93 -10.79 0.70
CA LEU A 81 -3.70 -10.07 1.03
C LEU A 81 -3.03 -10.68 2.26
N LYS A 82 -3.78 -10.99 3.33
CA LYS A 82 -3.25 -11.74 4.48
C LYS A 82 -2.69 -13.10 4.04
N GLY A 83 -3.39 -13.82 3.17
CA GLY A 83 -2.92 -15.08 2.60
C GLY A 83 -1.70 -14.95 1.67
N ALA A 84 -1.48 -13.77 1.07
CA ALA A 84 -0.27 -13.46 0.31
C ALA A 84 0.91 -13.18 1.24
N LEU A 85 0.69 -12.44 2.33
CA LEU A 85 1.74 -12.11 3.31
C LEU A 85 2.33 -13.32 4.01
N LEU A 86 1.54 -14.37 4.27
CA LEU A 86 2.02 -15.62 4.90
C LEU A 86 3.09 -16.37 4.09
N ARG A 87 3.34 -15.96 2.84
CA ARG A 87 4.35 -16.56 1.95
C ARG A 87 5.69 -15.83 1.97
N TYR A 88 5.81 -14.74 2.76
CA TYR A 88 7.00 -13.90 2.93
C TYR A 88 7.52 -13.98 4.36
#